data_AF-A0A920IBD4-F1
#
_entry.id   AF-A0A920IBD4-F1
#
_cell.length_a   1.000
_cell.length_b   1.000
_cell.length_c   1.000
_cell.angle_alpha   90.00
_cell.angle_beta   90.00
_cell.angle_gamma   90.00
#
_symmetry.space_group_name_H-M   'P 1'
#
loop_
_entity.id
_entity.type
_entity.pdbx_description
1 polymer ?
#
loop_
_entity_poly.entity_id
_entity_poly.type
_entity_poly.pdbx_seq_one_letter_code
_entity_poly.pdbx_strand_id
1 'polypeptide(L)'
;MSRNETFYVSPNKALKHPTWSMGKKISIDSATMMNKGLETIEAAWLFNIGKEKISAIIHPSVYCAWHVKFRDQSVITHMAQLI
;
A
#
# COMPACT_ATOMS: atom_id res chain seq x y z
N MET A 1 7.11 1.67 -15.82
CA MET A 1 6.10 2.09 -16.80
C MET A 1 6.16 3.59 -16.93
N SER A 2 6.16 4.10 -18.16
CA SER A 2 6.03 5.53 -18.42
C SER A 2 4.58 6.00 -18.21
N ARG A 3 4.39 7.31 -18.07
CA ARG A 3 3.05 7.92 -17.96
C ARG A 3 2.18 7.65 -19.20
N ASN A 4 2.77 7.53 -20.38
CA ASN A 4 2.00 7.24 -21.58
C ASN A 4 1.57 5.76 -21.62
N GLU A 5 2.41 4.86 -21.13
CA GLU A 5 2.09 3.43 -21.04
C GLU A 5 0.92 3.15 -20.09
N THR A 6 0.74 3.92 -19.01
CA THR A 6 -0.36 3.72 -18.04
C THR A 6 -1.74 3.85 -18.66
N PHE A 7 -1.91 4.68 -19.70
CA PHE A 7 -3.22 4.89 -20.35
C PHE A 7 -3.71 3.67 -21.14
N TYR A 8 -2.79 2.80 -21.57
CA TYR A 8 -3.10 1.65 -22.43
C TYR A 8 -2.98 0.31 -21.71
N VAL A 9 -2.84 0.31 -20.37
CA VAL A 9 -2.78 -0.92 -19.58
C VAL A 9 -4.14 -1.60 -19.56
N SER A 10 -4.16 -2.88 -19.92
CA SER A 10 -5.38 -3.70 -19.84
C SER A 10 -5.65 -4.17 -18.40
N PRO A 11 -6.93 -4.41 -18.03
CA PRO A 11 -7.27 -4.99 -16.73
C PRO A 11 -6.55 -6.31 -16.47
N ASN A 12 -6.40 -7.17 -17.50
CA ASN A 12 -5.69 -8.45 -17.38
C ASN A 12 -4.22 -8.29 -16.98
N LYS A 13 -3.57 -7.18 -17.35
CA LYS A 13 -2.21 -6.88 -16.90
C LYS A 13 -2.21 -6.45 -15.43
N ALA A 14 -3.14 -5.59 -15.02
CA ALA A 14 -3.28 -5.13 -13.63
C ALA A 14 -3.65 -6.26 -12.65
N LEU A 15 -4.37 -7.29 -13.10
CA LEU A 15 -4.73 -8.46 -12.29
C LEU A 15 -3.54 -9.37 -11.96
N LYS A 16 -2.40 -9.23 -12.66
CA LYS A 16 -1.18 -10.01 -12.41
C LYS A 16 -0.27 -9.27 -11.43
N HIS A 17 -0.68 -9.22 -10.16
CA HIS A 17 0.10 -8.55 -9.10
C HIS A 17 1.45 -9.26 -8.91
N PRO A 18 2.57 -8.53 -8.74
CA PRO A 18 3.91 -9.13 -8.70
C PRO A 18 4.15 -10.04 -7.49
N THR A 19 3.41 -9.86 -6.41
CA THR A 19 3.68 -10.53 -5.12
C THR A 19 2.54 -11.34 -4.54
N TRP A 20 1.28 -11.02 -4.89
CA TRP A 20 0.11 -11.49 -4.14
C TRP A 20 -0.93 -12.08 -5.09
N SER A 21 -1.52 -13.20 -4.71
CA SER A 21 -2.72 -13.72 -5.38
C SER A 21 -3.95 -13.22 -4.65
N MET A 22 -4.70 -12.31 -5.25
CA MET A 22 -5.82 -11.60 -4.60
C MET A 22 -7.04 -11.49 -5.53
N GLY A 23 -8.18 -11.08 -4.96
CA GLY A 23 -9.40 -10.81 -5.71
C GLY A 23 -9.26 -9.65 -6.70
N LYS A 24 -10.09 -9.65 -7.76
CA LYS A 24 -9.98 -8.68 -8.86
C LYS A 24 -10.00 -7.21 -8.40
N LYS A 25 -10.91 -6.85 -7.49
CA LYS A 25 -11.08 -5.46 -7.02
C LYS A 25 -9.82 -4.93 -6.34
N ILE A 26 -9.31 -5.64 -5.33
CA ILE A 26 -8.11 -5.23 -4.60
C ILE A 26 -6.86 -5.21 -5.51
N SER A 27 -6.76 -6.11 -6.49
CA SER A 27 -5.67 -6.09 -7.46
C SER A 27 -5.68 -4.83 -8.34
N ILE A 28 -6.86 -4.39 -8.81
CA ILE A 28 -6.99 -3.14 -9.57
C ILE A 28 -6.71 -1.92 -8.68
N ASP A 29 -7.20 -1.91 -7.45
CA ASP A 29 -6.93 -0.83 -6.50
C ASP A 29 -5.45 -0.74 -6.13
N SER A 30 -4.75 -1.87 -6.02
CA SER A 30 -3.29 -1.90 -5.83
C SER A 30 -2.57 -1.30 -7.04
N ALA A 31 -2.94 -1.70 -8.26
CA ALA A 31 -2.34 -1.19 -9.49
C ALA A 31 -2.50 0.33 -9.69
N THR A 32 -3.58 0.91 -9.15
CA THR A 32 -3.84 2.37 -9.18
C THR A 32 -3.37 3.11 -7.92
N MET A 33 -2.80 2.40 -6.94
CA MET A 33 -2.54 2.87 -5.58
C MET A 33 -3.78 3.34 -4.79
N MET A 34 -4.99 3.17 -5.32
CA MET A 34 -6.22 3.48 -4.59
C MET A 34 -6.35 2.65 -3.32
N ASN A 35 -5.84 1.41 -3.32
CA ASN A 35 -5.82 0.57 -2.13
C ASN A 35 -5.08 1.27 -0.98
N LYS A 36 -3.93 1.87 -1.26
CA LYS A 36 -3.15 2.61 -0.25
C LYS A 36 -3.89 3.87 0.25
N GLY A 37 -4.66 4.51 -0.64
CA GLY A 37 -5.53 5.62 -0.26
C GLY A 37 -6.62 5.20 0.73
N LEU A 38 -7.29 4.07 0.46
CA LEU A 38 -8.29 3.50 1.36
C LEU A 38 -7.68 3.09 2.71
N GLU A 39 -6.53 2.41 2.70
CA GLU A 39 -5.79 2.03 3.92
C GLU A 39 -5.37 3.25 4.75
N THR A 40 -5.08 4.39 4.11
CA THR A 40 -4.75 5.64 4.81
C THR A 40 -5.96 6.21 5.55
N ILE A 41 -7.14 6.18 4.92
CA ILE A 41 -8.40 6.58 5.56
C ILE A 41 -8.74 5.62 6.70
N GLU A 42 -8.60 4.32 6.46
CA GLU A 42 -8.80 3.28 7.47
C GLU A 42 -7.89 3.47 8.68
N ALA A 43 -6.59 3.71 8.47
CA ALA A 43 -5.65 3.95 9.57
C ALA A 43 -6.00 5.21 10.38
N ALA A 44 -6.43 6.29 9.71
CA ALA A 44 -6.89 7.50 10.40
C ALA A 44 -8.07 7.22 11.31
N TRP A 45 -9.04 6.46 10.82
CA TRP A 45 -10.24 6.11 11.57
C TRP A 45 -9.95 5.10 12.69
N LEU A 46 -9.27 4.00 12.37
CA LEU A 46 -9.00 2.87 13.27
C LEU A 46 -8.11 3.29 14.45
N PHE A 47 -7.10 4.12 14.21
CA PHE A 47 -6.16 4.56 15.25
C PHE A 47 -6.46 5.96 15.80
N ASN A 48 -7.54 6.60 15.35
CA ASN A 48 -7.94 7.96 15.73
C ASN A 48 -6.77 8.96 15.62
N ILE A 49 -6.05 8.92 14.49
CA ILE A 49 -4.90 9.78 14.20
C ILE A 49 -5.23 10.72 13.04
N GLY A 50 -4.82 11.98 13.16
CA GLY A 50 -4.98 12.97 12.10
C GLY A 50 -4.22 12.57 10.84
N LYS A 51 -4.80 12.88 9.67
CA LYS A 51 -4.24 12.54 8.34
C LYS A 51 -2.80 13.04 8.16
N GLU A 52 -2.44 14.16 8.80
CA GLU A 52 -1.11 14.76 8.78
C GLU A 52 -0.03 13.90 9.44
N LYS A 53 -0.45 12.90 10.23
CA LYS A 53 0.43 11.95 10.92
C LYS A 53 0.56 10.61 10.18
N ILE A 54 -0.11 10.46 9.04
CA ILE A 54 -0.07 9.24 8.23
C ILE A 54 0.71 9.53 6.96
N SER A 55 1.64 8.66 6.61
CA SER A 55 2.44 8.77 5.40
C SER A 55 2.43 7.45 4.65
N ALA A 56 2.02 7.50 3.38
CA ALA A 56 2.16 6.39 2.47
C ALA A 56 3.55 6.41 1.83
N ILE A 57 4.33 5.35 2.04
CA ILE A 57 5.65 5.17 1.44
C ILE A 57 5.63 4.00 0.47
N ILE A 58 6.39 4.10 -0.62
CA ILE A 58 6.61 2.98 -1.53
C ILE A 58 7.81 2.19 -1.02
N HIS A 59 7.57 0.94 -0.63
CA HIS A 59 8.62 0.00 -0.26
C HIS A 59 8.50 -1.23 -1.18
N PRO A 60 9.39 -1.41 -2.17
CA PRO A 60 9.26 -2.47 -3.17
C PRO A 60 9.28 -3.89 -2.59
N SER A 61 9.99 -4.09 -1.48
CA SER A 61 10.01 -5.36 -0.77
C SER A 61 8.81 -5.46 0.17
N VAL A 62 8.08 -6.58 0.13
CA VAL A 62 6.88 -6.77 0.96
C VAL A 62 7.17 -7.22 2.39
N TYR A 63 8.45 -7.35 2.78
CA TYR A 63 8.83 -7.84 4.11
C TYR A 63 8.42 -6.89 5.24
N CYS A 64 8.34 -5.59 4.97
CA CYS A 64 7.89 -4.57 5.92
C CYS A 64 6.42 -4.23 5.64
N ALA A 65 5.53 -4.49 6.61
CA ALA A 65 4.10 -4.25 6.44
C ALA A 65 3.70 -2.80 6.77
N TRP A 66 4.16 -2.30 7.91
CA TRP A 66 3.85 -0.96 8.41
C TRP A 66 4.87 -0.51 9.46
N HIS A 67 4.88 0.79 9.73
CA HIS A 67 5.76 1.45 10.70
C HIS A 67 4.93 2.34 11.64
N VAL A 68 5.32 2.40 12.92
CA VAL A 68 4.78 3.35 13.90
C VAL A 68 5.92 4.16 14.48
N LYS A 69 5.83 5.49 14.36
CA LYS A 69 6.79 6.43 14.93
C LYS A 69 6.24 7.02 16.22
N PHE A 70 6.99 6.91 17.31
CA PHE A 70 6.63 7.44 18.62
C PHE A 70 7.21 8.85 18.83
N ARG A 71 6.77 9.53 19.91
CA ARG A 71 7.16 10.92 20.21
C ARG A 71 8.65 11.07 20.51
N ASP A 72 9.27 10.03 21.05
CA ASP A 72 10.70 9.93 21.32
C ASP A 72 11.55 9.65 20.05
N GLN A 73 10.92 9.70 18.87
CA GLN A 73 11.49 9.39 17.56
C GLN A 73 11.82 7.92 17.32
N SER A 74 11.52 7.02 18.26
CA SER A 74 11.64 5.58 18.02
C SER A 74 10.64 5.11 16.95
N VAL A 75 11.03 4.10 16.18
CA VAL A 75 10.21 3.50 15.12
C VAL A 75 10.11 2.00 15.34
N ILE A 76 8.88 1.50 15.46
CA ILE A 76 8.59 0.06 15.45
C ILE A 76 8.08 -0.30 14.07
N THR A 77 8.61 -1.39 13.51
CA THR A 77 8.24 -1.92 12.20
C THR A 77 7.76 -3.35 12.35
N HIS A 78 6.61 -3.68 11.76
CA HIS A 78 6.20 -5.06 11.64
C HIS A 78 6.81 -5.68 10.39
N MET A 79 7.60 -6.73 10.58
CA MET A 79 8.20 -7.51 9.49
C MET A 79 7.58 -8.91 9.44
N ALA A 80 7.24 -9.37 8.25
CA ALA A 80 6.74 -10.71 8.00
C ALA A 80 7.29 -11.24 6.68
N GLN A 81 7.61 -12.53 6.64
CA GLN A 81 7.94 -13.22 5.40
C GLN A 81 6.70 -13.97 4.91
N LEU A 82 6.40 -13.82 3.62
CA LEU A 82 5.36 -14.61 2.96
C LEU A 82 5.95 -15.98 2.67
N ILE A 83 5.36 -17.00 3.30
CA ILE A 83 5.62 -18.41 3.00
C ILE A 83 4.74 -18.81 1.80
#